data_AF-A0A0A3IY86-F1
#
_entry.id   AF-A0A0A3IY86-F1
#
_cell.length_a   1.000
_cell.length_b   1.000
_cell.length_c   1.000
_cell.angle_alpha   90.00
_cell.angle_beta   90.00
_cell.angle_gamma   90.00
#
_symmetry.space_group_name_H-M   'P 1'
#
loop_
_entity.id
_entity.type
_entity.pdbx_description
1 polymer ?
#
loop_
_entity_poly.entity_id
_entity_poly.type
_entity_poly.pdbx_seq_one_letter_code
_entity_poly.pdbx_strand_id
1 'polypeptide(L)'
;MNLTDGAWVFDPKKIDEAIGNDYRGWYERDMLNAFTRHAYYLYQQIRDRVNTRRCKHMTVEKVLKGLQDENVLKNVCQSLKISEEEVFYIVDFAGKHLKYVK
;
A
#
# COMPACT_ATOMS: atom_id res chain seq x y z
N MET A 1 -5.93 4.77 -12.44
CA MET A 1 -6.54 4.61 -11.11
C MET A 1 -6.01 5.73 -10.22
N ASN A 2 -6.86 6.40 -9.44
CA ASN A 2 -6.43 7.42 -8.48
C ASN A 2 -6.72 6.92 -7.06
N LEU A 3 -5.72 6.99 -6.18
CA LEU A 3 -5.81 6.61 -4.77
C LEU A 3 -6.28 7.84 -3.98
N THR A 4 -6.98 7.64 -2.87
CA THR A 4 -7.34 8.77 -2.00
C THR A 4 -7.41 8.37 -0.54
N ASP A 5 -6.90 9.24 0.33
CA ASP A 5 -7.11 9.15 1.78
C ASP A 5 -8.26 10.04 2.26
N GLY A 6 -9.02 10.66 1.33
CA GLY A 6 -10.08 11.63 1.59
C GLY A 6 -9.60 13.08 1.69
N ALA A 7 -8.31 13.33 1.93
CA ALA A 7 -7.70 14.66 1.96
C ALA A 7 -6.86 14.94 0.70
N TRP A 8 -6.22 13.91 0.17
CA TRP A 8 -5.38 13.94 -1.01
C TRP A 8 -5.87 12.95 -2.06
N VAL A 9 -5.66 13.32 -3.32
CA VAL A 9 -5.80 12.41 -4.47
C VAL A 9 -4.39 12.13 -4.97
N PHE A 10 -4.04 10.85 -4.98
CA PHE A 10 -2.72 10.40 -5.41
C PHE A 10 -2.80 9.69 -6.75
N ASP A 11 -1.95 10.11 -7.67
CA ASP A 11 -1.71 9.43 -8.94
C ASP A 11 -0.48 8.53 -8.78
N PRO A 12 -0.62 7.19 -8.89
CA PRO A 12 0.50 6.26 -8.79
C PRO A 12 1.68 6.64 -9.68
N LYS A 13 1.43 7.15 -10.89
CA LYS A 13 2.49 7.56 -11.82
C LYS A 13 3.30 8.73 -11.26
N LYS A 14 2.61 9.73 -10.70
CA LYS A 14 3.26 10.89 -10.07
C LYS A 14 4.04 10.51 -8.81
N ILE A 15 3.55 9.51 -8.07
CA ILE A 15 4.28 8.98 -6.91
C ILE A 15 5.57 8.31 -7.37
N ASP A 16 5.49 7.44 -8.37
CA ASP A 16 6.65 6.71 -8.88
C ASP A 16 7.70 7.67 -9.48
N GLU A 17 7.25 8.69 -10.23
CA GLU A 17 8.11 9.77 -10.73
C GLU A 17 8.76 10.56 -9.58
N ALA A 18 7.98 10.94 -8.57
CA ALA A 18 8.49 11.68 -7.42
C ALA A 18 9.48 10.85 -6.59
N ILE A 19 9.32 9.53 -6.50
CA ILE A 19 10.28 8.63 -5.83
C ILE A 19 11.61 8.63 -6.57
N GLY A 20 11.59 8.55 -7.90
CA GLY A 20 12.80 8.54 -8.73
C GLY A 20 13.51 9.89 -8.83
N ASN A 21 12.84 10.98 -8.44
CA ASN A 21 13.42 12.32 -8.45
C ASN A 21 14.19 12.61 -7.15
N ASP A 22 15.49 12.86 -7.25
CA ASP A 22 16.34 13.28 -6.12
C ASP A 22 16.16 14.76 -5.74
N TYR A 23 15.71 15.59 -6.68
CA TYR A 23 15.48 17.03 -6.48
C TYR A 23 14.00 17.34 -6.37
N ARG A 24 13.42 16.91 -5.24
CA ARG A 24 12.00 17.11 -4.96
C ARG A 24 11.71 18.51 -4.47
N GLY A 25 10.74 19.16 -5.11
CA GLY A 25 10.13 20.39 -4.60
C GLY A 25 9.36 20.15 -3.30
N TRP A 26 9.00 21.22 -2.59
CA TRP A 26 8.20 21.13 -1.35
C TRP A 26 6.91 20.33 -1.57
N TYR A 27 6.14 20.63 -2.61
CA TYR A 27 4.88 19.95 -2.90
C TYR A 27 5.03 18.42 -3.06
N GLU A 28 6.04 17.97 -3.81
CA GLU A 28 6.30 16.54 -4.04
C GLU A 28 6.70 15.83 -2.74
N ARG A 29 7.45 16.50 -1.86
CA ARG A 29 7.81 15.95 -0.54
C ARG A 29 6.58 15.78 0.34
N ASP A 30 5.70 16.78 0.38
CA ASP A 30 4.47 16.71 1.19
C ASP A 30 3.51 15.65 0.65
N MET A 31 3.34 15.58 -0.67
CA MET A 31 2.57 14.54 -1.33
C MET A 31 3.13 13.14 -1.00
N LEU A 32 4.44 12.93 -1.14
CA LEU A 32 5.06 11.63 -0.82
C LEU A 32 4.94 11.30 0.67
N ASN A 33 5.08 12.28 1.56
CA ASN A 33 4.92 12.07 2.99
C ASN A 33 3.48 11.67 3.34
N ALA A 34 2.49 12.36 2.75
CA ALA A 34 1.08 12.01 2.90
C ALA A 34 0.80 10.60 2.37
N PHE A 35 1.29 10.31 1.16
CA PHE A 35 1.12 9.01 0.55
C PHE A 35 1.79 7.89 1.35
N THR A 36 3.02 8.11 1.85
CA THR A 36 3.75 7.12 2.66
C THR A 36 2.97 6.74 3.90
N ARG A 37 2.33 7.71 4.57
CA ARG A 37 1.47 7.44 5.73
C ARG A 37 0.23 6.64 5.33
N HIS A 38 -0.44 7.06 4.25
CA HIS A 38 -1.60 6.36 3.72
C HIS A 38 -1.28 4.91 3.34
N ALA A 39 -0.20 4.69 2.58
CA ALA A 39 0.28 3.39 2.17
C ALA A 39 0.65 2.49 3.36
N TYR A 40 1.28 3.04 4.39
CA TYR A 40 1.56 2.31 5.63
C TYR A 40 0.26 1.84 6.31
N TYR A 41 -0.72 2.72 6.50
CA TYR A 41 -1.98 2.35 7.16
C TYR A 41 -2.80 1.35 6.34
N LEU A 42 -2.89 1.52 5.02
CA LEU A 42 -3.57 0.56 4.15
C LEU A 42 -2.85 -0.79 4.15
N TYR A 43 -1.52 -0.80 4.06
CA TYR A 43 -0.75 -2.03 4.13
C TYR A 43 -0.98 -2.78 5.45
N GLN A 44 -1.01 -2.08 6.58
CA GLN A 44 -1.34 -2.70 7.88
C GLN A 44 -2.72 -3.35 7.86
N GLN A 45 -3.73 -2.66 7.33
CA GLN A 45 -5.08 -3.21 7.19
C GLN A 45 -5.12 -4.44 6.28
N ILE A 46 -4.47 -4.39 5.11
CA ILE A 46 -4.35 -5.51 4.18
C ILE A 46 -3.67 -6.69 4.89
N ARG A 47 -2.52 -6.46 5.52
CA ARG A 47 -1.76 -7.48 6.25
C ARG A 47 -2.62 -8.15 7.32
N ASP A 48 -3.35 -7.37 8.10
CA ASP A 48 -4.15 -7.91 9.20
C ASP A 48 -5.35 -8.73 8.69
N ARG A 49 -5.91 -8.38 7.53
CA ARG A 49 -6.97 -9.16 6.86
C ARG A 49 -6.46 -10.46 6.26
N VAL A 50 -5.26 -10.44 5.66
CA VAL A 50 -4.60 -11.66 5.17
C VAL A 50 -4.14 -12.54 6.33
N ASN A 51 -3.74 -11.94 7.46
CA ASN A 51 -3.22 -12.63 8.64
C ASN A 51 -4.31 -13.08 9.62
N THR A 52 -5.25 -13.89 9.16
CA THR A 52 -6.35 -14.42 10.00
C THR A 52 -5.87 -15.14 11.26
N ARG A 53 -4.68 -15.77 11.20
CA ARG A 53 -4.07 -16.51 12.32
C ARG A 53 -3.20 -15.65 13.25
N ARG A 54 -3.15 -14.33 13.06
CA ARG A 54 -2.32 -13.39 13.85
C ARG A 54 -0.86 -13.83 14.00
N CYS A 55 -0.29 -14.35 12.92
CA CYS A 55 1.13 -14.72 12.84
C CYS A 55 1.99 -13.49 13.18
N LYS A 56 2.86 -13.62 14.20
CA LYS A 56 3.77 -12.54 14.63
C LYS A 56 4.82 -12.16 13.57
N HIS A 57 5.09 -13.05 12.61
CA HIS A 57 6.10 -12.88 11.56
C HIS A 57 5.49 -12.85 10.15
N MET A 58 4.51 -11.95 9.98
CA MET A 58 3.85 -11.72 8.70
C MET A 58 4.67 -10.75 7.84
N THR A 59 5.50 -11.31 6.95
CA THR A 59 6.34 -10.56 6.01
C THR A 59 5.53 -10.17 4.77
N VAL A 60 6.02 -9.19 4.00
CA VAL A 60 5.38 -8.75 2.74
C VAL A 60 5.19 -9.92 1.77
N GLU A 61 6.21 -10.78 1.64
CA GLU A 61 6.13 -11.97 0.78
C GLU A 61 5.01 -12.92 1.18
N LYS A 62 4.76 -13.09 2.48
CA LYS A 62 3.64 -13.92 2.97
C LYS A 62 2.30 -13.25 2.72
N VAL A 63 2.23 -11.91 2.83
CA VAL A 63 1.04 -11.15 2.45
C VAL A 63 0.74 -11.35 0.96
N LEU A 64 1.74 -11.18 0.10
CA LEU A 64 1.61 -11.42 -1.34
C LEU A 64 1.15 -12.85 -1.66
N LYS A 65 1.75 -13.86 -1.02
CA LYS A 65 1.29 -15.26 -1.16
C LYS A 65 -0.15 -15.46 -0.71
N GLY A 66 -0.57 -14.82 0.38
CA GLY A 66 -1.95 -14.90 0.84
C GLY A 66 -2.94 -14.24 -0.12
N LEU A 67 -2.53 -13.15 -0.78
CA LEU A 67 -3.33 -12.46 -1.79
C LEU A 67 -3.42 -13.22 -3.13
N GLN A 68 -2.64 -14.29 -3.33
CA GLN A 68 -2.80 -15.19 -4.48
C GLN A 68 -4.06 -16.05 -4.37
N ASP A 69 -4.63 -16.21 -3.17
CA ASP A 69 -5.95 -16.83 -2.99
C ASP A 69 -7.02 -15.78 -3.34
N GLU A 70 -7.78 -16.05 -4.42
CA GLU A 70 -8.84 -15.16 -4.88
C GLU A 70 -9.87 -14.84 -3.79
N ASN A 71 -10.18 -15.78 -2.90
CA ASN A 71 -11.16 -15.54 -1.84
C ASN A 71 -10.60 -14.54 -0.83
N VAL A 72 -9.31 -14.65 -0.50
CA VAL A 72 -8.63 -13.70 0.39
C VAL A 72 -8.59 -12.33 -0.26
N LEU A 73 -8.19 -12.24 -1.54
CA LEU A 73 -8.15 -10.99 -2.28
C LEU A 73 -9.52 -10.32 -2.36
N LYS A 74 -10.57 -11.06 -2.76
CA LYS A 74 -11.95 -10.57 -2.78
C LYS A 74 -12.40 -10.05 -1.41
N ASN A 75 -12.10 -10.79 -0.33
CA ASN A 75 -12.42 -10.37 1.02
C ASN A 75 -11.71 -9.07 1.43
N VAL A 76 -10.43 -8.91 1.07
CA VAL A 76 -9.66 -7.68 1.31
C VAL A 76 -10.27 -6.51 0.55
N CYS A 77 -10.48 -6.65 -0.76
CA CYS A 77 -11.05 -5.63 -1.62
C CYS A 77 -12.44 -5.19 -1.14
N GLN A 78 -13.32 -6.14 -0.80
CA GLN A 78 -14.66 -5.84 -0.28
C GLN A 78 -14.63 -5.16 1.10
N SER A 79 -13.75 -5.63 2.00
CA SER A 79 -13.65 -5.09 3.36
C SER A 79 -13.12 -3.66 3.37
N LEU A 80 -12.14 -3.38 2.51
CA LEU A 80 -11.47 -2.08 2.44
C LEU A 80 -12.08 -1.16 1.39
N LYS A 81 -13.00 -1.67 0.56
CA LYS A 81 -13.63 -0.95 -0.56
C LYS A 81 -12.62 -0.36 -1.55
N ILE A 82 -11.56 -1.13 -1.82
CA ILE A 82 -10.47 -0.77 -2.74
C ILE A 82 -10.37 -1.79 -3.87
N SER A 83 -9.76 -1.41 -4.99
CA SER A 83 -9.57 -2.31 -6.13
C SER A 83 -8.43 -3.31 -5.89
N GLU A 84 -8.38 -4.38 -6.68
CA GLU A 84 -7.25 -5.32 -6.64
C GLU A 84 -5.93 -4.63 -7.03
N GLU A 85 -5.98 -3.76 -8.04
CA GLU A 85 -4.84 -2.92 -8.45
C GLU A 85 -4.31 -2.07 -7.29
N GLU A 86 -5.21 -1.49 -6.48
CA GLU A 86 -4.85 -0.74 -5.28
C GLU A 86 -4.11 -1.59 -4.27
N VAL A 87 -4.66 -2.77 -3.96
CA VAL A 87 -4.08 -3.71 -3.00
C VAL A 87 -2.66 -4.06 -3.40
N PHE A 88 -2.46 -4.47 -4.66
CA PHE A 88 -1.14 -4.87 -5.14
C PHE A 88 -0.17 -3.69 -5.18
N TYR A 89 -0.61 -2.50 -5.61
CA TYR A 89 0.23 -1.31 -5.61
C TYR A 89 0.72 -0.96 -4.19
N ILE A 90 -0.19 -0.96 -3.22
CA ILE A 90 0.14 -0.64 -1.82
C ILE A 90 1.11 -1.67 -1.22
N VAL A 91 0.88 -2.96 -1.48
CA VAL A 91 1.74 -4.04 -0.94
C VAL A 91 3.14 -3.98 -1.56
N ASP A 92 3.23 -3.75 -2.87
CA ASP A 92 4.51 -3.59 -3.57
C ASP A 92 5.26 -2.33 -3.10
N PHE A 93 4.55 -1.20 -2.99
CA PHE A 93 5.09 0.04 -2.44
C PHE A 93 5.61 -0.17 -1.02
N ALA A 94 4.85 -0.87 -0.16
CA ALA A 94 5.25 -1.14 1.20
C ALA A 94 6.54 -1.96 1.26
N GLY A 95 6.65 -3.01 0.44
CA GLY A 95 7.86 -3.85 0.39
C GLY A 95 9.09 -3.11 -0.12
N LYS A 96 8.93 -2.20 -1.09
CA LYS A 96 10.06 -1.47 -1.70
C LYS A 96 10.48 -0.24 -0.92
N HIS A 97 9.54 0.49 -0.31
CA HIS A 97 9.79 1.85 0.17
C HIS A 97 9.57 2.04 1.67
N LEU A 98 8.81 1.17 2.35
CA LEU A 98 8.56 1.32 3.79
C LEU A 98 9.59 0.55 4.62
N LYS A 99 10.58 1.28 5.16
CA LYS A 99 11.67 0.72 5.98
C LYS A 99 11.22 -0.08 7.22
N TYR A 100 10.02 0.17 7.71
CA TYR A 100 9.46 -0.45 8.92
C TYR A 100 8.68 -1.72 8.63
N VAL A 101 8.45 -2.03 7.36
CA VAL A 101 7.80 -3.25 6.91
C VAL A 101 8.91 -4.23 6.55
N LYS A 102 9.13 -5.25 7.39
CA LYS A 102 10.10 -6.34 7.19
C LYS A 102 9.40 -7.69 7.35
#